data_AF-A0A5J9V2Z6-F1
#
_entry.id   AF-A0A5J9V2Z6-F1
#
_cell.length_a   1.000
_cell.length_b   1.000
_cell.length_c   1.000
_cell.angle_alpha   90.00
_cell.angle_beta   90.00
_cell.angle_gamma   90.00
#
_symmetry.space_group_name_H-M   'P 1'
#
loop_
_entity.id
_entity.type
_entity.pdbx_description
1 polymer ?
#
loop_
_entity_poly.entity_id
_entity_poly.type
_entity_poly.pdbx_seq_one_letter_code
_entity_poly.pdbx_strand_id
1 'polypeptide(L)'
;MSPPKSLLLVAAVAIPIAALLITTADATVETTCKAAAGIEARVDYGFCVAELNKHRDSPGADAWGLAKVAANLGVNDAGGAVRDADDALASGAADGRTRAALGQCRRLYFDAELAFAGAYDEINGRDYAAGKRMAAEAASLARRCDEVFAEAGLQQSPLARHGEYAVRIAAVCAAITDLINWARIATATTLTFGGNAENAVYDIKVMLGSKAGATRAALAQCQKLYRAVEFAFAEADDEITARNYAAGKAKVAEAVSLTHQCDGDLDKASVLPSPLAQHSSYSVKIAVICTAITNLIK
;
A
#
# COMPACT_ATOMS: atom_id res chain seq x y z
N MET A 1 -2.52 23.71 -56.27
CA MET A 1 -1.33 22.89 -55.92
C MET A 1 -1.13 23.02 -54.42
N SER A 2 -1.55 22.00 -53.68
CA SER A 2 -1.46 21.92 -52.22
C SER A 2 -0.74 20.60 -51.88
N PRO A 3 0.18 20.55 -50.89
CA PRO A 3 0.87 19.32 -50.54
C PRO A 3 -0.05 18.40 -49.71
N PRO A 4 0.18 17.07 -49.72
CA PRO A 4 -0.63 16.13 -48.97
C PRO A 4 -0.28 16.16 -47.48
N LYS A 5 -1.32 16.03 -46.64
CA LYS A 5 -1.22 15.83 -45.20
C LYS A 5 -0.85 14.38 -44.92
N SER A 6 0.36 14.12 -44.42
CA SER A 6 0.73 12.79 -43.92
C SER A 6 0.08 12.58 -42.54
N LEU A 7 -0.87 11.64 -42.48
CA LEU A 7 -1.34 11.04 -41.23
C LEU A 7 -0.19 10.26 -40.59
N LEU A 8 0.22 10.65 -39.39
CA LEU A 8 1.04 9.81 -38.50
C LEU A 8 0.09 8.94 -37.65
N LEU A 9 0.11 7.64 -37.92
CA LEU A 9 -0.49 6.60 -37.09
C LEU A 9 0.27 6.52 -35.75
N VAL A 10 -0.41 6.82 -34.65
CA VAL A 10 0.06 6.51 -33.29
C VAL A 10 -0.21 5.03 -33.05
N ALA A 11 0.82 4.20 -33.16
CA ALA A 11 0.73 2.79 -32.75
C ALA A 11 0.76 2.71 -31.22
N ALA A 12 -0.38 2.41 -30.60
CA ALA A 12 -0.45 2.04 -29.19
C ALA A 12 0.12 0.62 -29.03
N VAL A 13 1.34 0.51 -28.50
CA VAL A 13 1.93 -0.79 -28.14
C VAL A 13 1.40 -1.17 -26.76
N ALA A 14 0.54 -2.19 -26.72
CA ALA A 14 0.11 -2.84 -25.49
C ALA A 14 1.28 -3.70 -24.95
N ILE A 15 1.79 -3.35 -23.77
CA ILE A 15 2.83 -4.12 -23.07
C ILE A 15 2.13 -5.27 -22.32
N PRO A 16 2.53 -6.55 -22.54
CA PRO A 16 2.00 -7.65 -21.76
C PRO A 16 2.61 -7.63 -20.36
N ILE A 17 1.75 -7.48 -19.34
CA ILE A 17 2.14 -7.61 -17.93
C ILE A 17 2.50 -9.08 -17.70
N ALA A 18 3.79 -9.41 -17.71
CA ALA A 18 4.27 -10.71 -17.26
C ALA A 18 4.11 -10.78 -15.74
N ALA A 19 3.25 -11.67 -15.26
CA ALA A 19 3.07 -11.95 -13.84
C ALA A 19 4.32 -12.63 -13.30
N LEU A 20 5.23 -11.85 -12.70
CA LEU A 20 6.36 -12.37 -11.95
C LEU A 20 5.84 -12.90 -10.59
N LEU A 21 5.87 -14.21 -10.42
CA LEU A 21 5.64 -14.87 -9.13
C LEU A 21 6.91 -14.72 -8.29
N ILE A 22 6.97 -13.66 -7.47
CA ILE A 22 8.10 -13.38 -6.57
C ILE A 22 7.82 -14.03 -5.21
N THR A 23 8.77 -14.82 -4.73
CA THR A 23 8.74 -15.45 -3.41
C THR A 23 9.10 -14.40 -2.36
N THR A 24 8.13 -14.05 -1.53
CA THR A 24 8.26 -13.08 -0.43
C THR A 24 9.11 -13.68 0.70
N ALA A 25 10.08 -12.93 1.23
CA ALA A 25 10.61 -13.21 2.57
C ALA A 25 9.42 -13.28 3.56
N ASP A 26 9.38 -14.31 4.40
CA ASP A 26 8.22 -14.61 5.25
C ASP A 26 7.81 -13.40 6.09
N ALA A 27 6.66 -12.82 5.75
CA ALA A 27 6.06 -11.74 6.52
C ALA A 27 5.57 -12.31 7.84
N THR A 28 6.30 -12.04 8.92
CA THR A 28 5.82 -12.35 10.27
C THR A 28 4.76 -11.34 10.73
N VAL A 29 3.98 -11.73 11.73
CA VAL A 29 3.05 -10.83 12.42
C VAL A 29 3.82 -9.63 13.00
N GLU A 30 4.99 -9.86 13.58
CA GLU A 30 5.81 -8.87 14.24
C GLU A 30 6.31 -7.80 13.27
N THR A 31 6.85 -8.19 12.12
CA THR A 31 7.34 -7.25 11.11
C THR A 31 6.20 -6.44 10.51
N THR A 32 5.04 -7.05 10.28
CA THR A 32 3.85 -6.37 9.74
C THR A 32 3.28 -5.36 10.74
N CYS A 33 3.10 -5.74 12.01
CA CYS A 33 2.61 -4.85 13.05
C CYS A 33 3.56 -3.68 13.31
N LYS A 34 4.87 -3.90 13.23
CA LYS A 34 5.86 -2.82 13.37
C LYS A 34 5.72 -1.79 12.25
N ALA A 35 5.56 -2.25 11.00
CA ALA A 35 5.33 -1.36 9.86
C ALA A 35 3.99 -0.61 9.99
N ALA A 36 2.92 -1.29 10.42
CA ALA A 36 1.61 -0.68 10.62
C ALA A 36 1.64 0.43 11.70
N ALA A 37 2.35 0.19 12.81
CA ALA A 37 2.55 1.19 13.85
C ALA A 37 3.44 2.37 13.44
N GLY A 38 4.34 2.16 12.47
CA GLY A 38 5.15 3.25 11.88
C GLY A 38 4.31 4.25 11.09
N ILE A 39 3.32 3.76 10.33
CA ILE A 39 2.50 4.60 9.45
C ILE A 39 1.24 5.17 10.09
N GLU A 40 0.72 4.53 11.14
CA GLU A 40 -0.54 4.90 11.78
C GLU A 40 -0.37 4.91 13.30
N ALA A 41 -0.34 6.11 13.88
CA ALA A 41 -0.13 6.32 15.32
C ALA A 41 -1.22 5.68 16.19
N ARG A 42 -2.40 5.39 15.63
CA ARG A 42 -3.49 4.68 16.34
C ARG A 42 -3.22 3.19 16.50
N VAL A 43 -2.26 2.61 15.78
CA VAL A 43 -1.91 1.20 15.91
C VAL A 43 -0.96 1.01 17.09
N ASP A 44 -1.46 0.33 18.12
CA ASP A 44 -0.62 -0.17 19.21
C ASP A 44 0.07 -1.46 18.76
N TYR A 45 1.41 -1.44 18.73
CA TYR A 45 2.22 -2.58 18.30
C TYR A 45 1.94 -3.83 19.14
N GLY A 46 1.85 -3.69 20.47
CA GLY A 46 1.64 -4.82 21.38
C GLY A 46 0.28 -5.47 21.17
N PHE A 47 -0.77 -4.66 21.05
CA PHE A 47 -2.11 -5.09 20.70
C PHE A 47 -2.14 -5.80 19.35
N CYS A 48 -1.54 -5.20 18.31
CA CYS A 48 -1.52 -5.79 16.97
C CYS A 48 -0.89 -7.20 16.98
N VAL A 49 0.29 -7.34 17.59
CA VAL A 49 0.99 -8.64 17.66
C VAL A 49 0.19 -9.64 18.48
N ALA A 50 -0.30 -9.23 19.65
CA ALA A 50 -1.04 -10.12 20.55
C ALA A 50 -2.34 -10.62 19.93
N GLU A 51 -3.10 -9.76 19.25
CA GLU A 51 -4.37 -10.14 18.64
C GLU A 51 -4.18 -10.99 17.39
N LEU A 52 -3.28 -10.61 16.48
CA LEU A 52 -3.06 -11.38 15.26
C LEU A 52 -2.49 -12.77 15.56
N ASN A 53 -1.60 -12.92 16.55
CA ASN A 53 -1.04 -14.22 16.91
C ASN A 53 -2.06 -15.20 17.52
N LYS A 54 -3.24 -14.73 17.97
CA LYS A 54 -4.31 -15.62 18.44
C LYS A 54 -4.97 -16.39 17.29
N HIS A 55 -4.88 -15.89 16.06
CA HIS A 55 -5.55 -16.49 14.93
C HIS A 55 -4.68 -17.57 14.27
N ARG A 56 -5.23 -18.77 14.10
CA ARG A 56 -4.50 -19.92 13.52
C ARG A 56 -3.97 -19.68 12.10
N ASP A 57 -4.62 -18.77 11.38
CA ASP A 57 -4.27 -18.44 9.99
C ASP A 57 -3.17 -17.37 9.90
N SER A 58 -2.71 -16.81 11.02
CA SER A 58 -1.67 -15.77 11.04
C SER A 58 -0.25 -16.28 10.79
N PRO A 59 0.17 -17.45 11.31
CA PRO A 59 1.48 -18.01 10.99
C PRO A 59 1.60 -18.27 9.48
N GLY A 60 2.53 -17.57 8.82
CA GLY A 60 2.76 -17.67 7.38
C GLY A 60 1.81 -16.85 6.50
N ALA A 61 0.91 -16.05 7.09
CA ALA A 61 0.10 -15.11 6.31
C ALA A 61 0.93 -13.91 5.86
N ASP A 62 0.80 -13.56 4.58
CA ASP A 62 1.24 -12.25 4.09
C ASP A 62 0.38 -11.12 4.68
N ALA A 63 0.75 -9.85 4.48
CA ALA A 63 -0.06 -8.77 5.04
C ALA A 63 -1.49 -8.72 4.50
N TRP A 64 -1.73 -9.28 3.30
CA TRP A 64 -3.09 -9.41 2.81
C TRP A 64 -3.89 -10.41 3.65
N GLY A 65 -3.31 -11.56 3.97
CA GLY A 65 -3.86 -12.52 4.91
C GLY A 65 -4.03 -11.91 6.31
N LEU A 66 -3.05 -11.16 6.81
CA LEU A 66 -3.14 -10.50 8.13
C LEU A 66 -4.19 -9.38 8.18
N ALA A 67 -4.39 -8.62 7.10
CA ALA A 67 -5.46 -7.63 7.01
C ALA A 67 -6.84 -8.30 7.08
N LYS A 68 -7.00 -9.42 6.38
CA LYS A 68 -8.20 -10.26 6.46
C LYS A 68 -8.41 -10.83 7.85
N VAL A 69 -7.36 -11.33 8.50
CA VAL A 69 -7.44 -11.82 9.88
C VAL A 69 -7.88 -10.69 10.82
N ALA A 70 -7.33 -9.48 10.68
CA ALA A 70 -7.75 -8.33 11.48
C ALA A 70 -9.23 -8.00 11.30
N ALA A 71 -9.73 -8.00 10.05
CA ALA A 71 -11.15 -7.82 9.78
C ALA A 71 -12.00 -8.93 10.42
N ASN A 72 -11.58 -10.19 10.32
CA ASN A 72 -12.27 -11.33 10.92
C ASN A 72 -12.29 -11.29 12.45
N LEU A 73 -11.22 -10.80 13.10
CA LEU A 73 -11.21 -10.55 14.54
C LEU A 73 -12.25 -9.48 14.93
N GLY A 74 -12.43 -8.45 14.10
CA GLY A 74 -13.52 -7.46 14.26
C GLY A 74 -14.92 -8.08 14.14
N VAL A 75 -15.14 -8.98 13.19
CA VAL A 75 -16.40 -9.75 13.07
C VAL A 75 -16.69 -10.51 14.37
N ASN A 76 -15.70 -11.25 14.87
CA ASN A 76 -15.84 -12.07 16.07
C ASN A 76 -16.15 -11.24 17.32
N ASP A 77 -15.51 -10.08 17.46
CA ASP A 77 -15.76 -9.15 18.57
C ASP A 77 -17.17 -8.55 18.50
N ALA A 78 -17.58 -8.04 17.33
CA ALA A 78 -18.91 -7.47 17.13
C ALA A 78 -20.03 -8.50 17.38
N GLY A 79 -19.87 -9.72 16.85
CA GLY A 79 -20.80 -10.83 17.14
C GLY A 79 -20.78 -11.25 18.62
N GLY A 80 -19.65 -11.12 19.31
CA GLY A 80 -19.55 -11.26 20.76
C GLY A 80 -20.39 -10.21 21.51
N ALA A 81 -20.29 -8.94 21.10
CA ALA A 81 -21.06 -7.85 21.68
C ALA A 81 -22.57 -8.03 21.47
N VAL A 82 -23.00 -8.55 20.31
CA VAL A 82 -24.41 -8.90 20.05
C VAL A 82 -24.90 -9.95 21.05
N ARG A 83 -24.13 -11.03 21.25
CA ARG A 83 -24.48 -12.10 22.22
C ARG A 83 -24.57 -11.57 23.64
N ASP A 84 -23.57 -10.79 24.07
CA ASP A 84 -23.55 -10.18 25.42
C ASP A 84 -24.75 -9.23 25.63
N ALA A 85 -25.15 -8.49 24.58
CA ALA A 85 -26.34 -7.65 24.63
C ALA A 85 -27.63 -8.47 24.78
N ASP A 86 -27.76 -9.58 24.04
CA ASP A 86 -28.92 -10.47 24.14
C ASP A 86 -29.01 -11.15 25.50
N ASP A 87 -27.90 -11.61 26.07
CA ASP A 87 -27.85 -12.18 27.41
C ASP A 87 -28.25 -11.14 28.48
N ALA A 88 -27.76 -9.90 28.35
CA ALA A 88 -28.15 -8.80 29.23
C ALA A 88 -29.65 -8.48 29.13
N LEU A 89 -30.22 -8.49 27.91
CA LEU A 89 -31.65 -8.28 27.67
C LEU A 89 -32.51 -9.42 28.25
N ALA A 90 -32.04 -10.67 28.15
CA ALA A 90 -32.73 -11.86 28.63
C ALA A 90 -32.72 -11.98 30.16
N SER A 91 -31.68 -11.45 30.83
CA SER A 91 -31.54 -11.51 32.29
C SER A 91 -32.69 -10.86 33.08
N GLY A 92 -33.47 -9.98 32.45
CA GLY A 92 -34.61 -9.29 33.07
C GLY A 92 -34.24 -8.21 34.09
N ALA A 93 -32.97 -8.07 34.46
CA ALA A 93 -32.49 -7.16 35.51
C ALA A 93 -32.47 -5.68 35.09
N ALA A 94 -32.53 -5.39 33.79
CA ALA A 94 -32.47 -4.03 33.25
C ALA A 94 -33.83 -3.31 33.28
N ASP A 95 -33.82 -2.04 33.67
CA ASP A 95 -35.00 -1.16 33.55
C ASP A 95 -35.37 -0.89 32.08
N GLY A 96 -36.51 -0.24 31.85
CA GLY A 96 -37.00 0.01 30.48
C GLY A 96 -36.04 0.85 29.63
N ARG A 97 -35.32 1.78 30.25
CA ARG A 97 -34.38 2.67 29.55
C ARG A 97 -33.11 1.95 29.15
N THR A 98 -32.53 1.19 30.07
CA THR A 98 -31.36 0.34 29.86
C THR A 98 -31.63 -0.73 28.81
N ARG A 99 -32.82 -1.36 28.86
CA ARG A 99 -33.26 -2.32 27.84
C ARG A 99 -33.35 -1.68 26.45
N ALA A 100 -33.87 -0.46 26.35
CA ALA A 100 -33.94 0.26 25.08
C ALA A 100 -32.54 0.61 24.53
N ALA A 101 -31.63 1.07 25.39
CA ALA A 101 -30.24 1.36 25.03
C ALA A 101 -29.49 0.10 24.57
N LEU A 102 -29.60 -1.01 25.31
CA LEU A 102 -29.03 -2.31 24.93
C LEU A 102 -29.56 -2.80 23.58
N GLY A 103 -30.86 -2.67 23.34
CA GLY A 103 -31.47 -3.05 22.06
C GLY A 103 -30.96 -2.22 20.87
N GLN A 104 -30.63 -0.95 21.09
CA GLN A 104 -29.99 -0.10 20.07
C GLN A 104 -28.53 -0.49 19.84
N CYS A 105 -27.76 -0.68 20.92
CA CYS A 105 -26.39 -1.16 20.85
C CYS A 105 -26.27 -2.49 20.11
N ARG A 106 -27.17 -3.44 20.37
CA ARG A 106 -27.19 -4.73 19.67
C ARG A 106 -27.30 -4.55 18.16
N ARG A 107 -28.16 -3.65 17.68
CA ARG A 107 -28.30 -3.37 16.24
C ARG A 107 -27.03 -2.73 15.68
N LEU A 108 -26.46 -1.76 16.40
CA LEU A 108 -25.19 -1.12 15.99
C LEU A 108 -24.05 -2.13 15.89
N TYR A 109 -23.93 -3.08 16.82
CA TYR A 109 -22.93 -4.13 16.76
C TYR A 109 -23.20 -5.16 15.66
N PHE A 110 -24.47 -5.49 15.38
CA PHE A 110 -24.80 -6.31 14.22
C PHE A 110 -24.41 -5.63 12.90
N ASP A 111 -24.68 -4.34 12.76
CA ASP A 111 -24.25 -3.57 11.59
C ASP A 111 -22.72 -3.47 11.53
N ALA A 112 -22.04 -3.35 12.67
CA ALA A 112 -20.57 -3.36 12.75
C ALA A 112 -19.98 -4.72 12.34
N GLU A 113 -20.61 -5.83 12.73
CA GLU A 113 -20.25 -7.19 12.30
C GLU A 113 -20.31 -7.31 10.77
N LEU A 114 -21.41 -6.85 10.18
CA LEU A 114 -21.58 -6.81 8.72
C LEU A 114 -20.54 -5.91 8.04
N ALA A 115 -20.22 -4.76 8.63
CA ALA A 115 -19.19 -3.87 8.09
C ALA A 115 -17.78 -4.49 8.17
N PHE A 116 -17.43 -5.20 9.25
CA PHE A 116 -16.17 -5.94 9.30
C PHE A 116 -16.12 -7.12 8.31
N ALA A 117 -17.24 -7.83 8.12
CA ALA A 117 -17.34 -8.89 7.12
C ALA A 117 -17.19 -8.32 5.70
N GLY A 118 -17.84 -7.19 5.42
CA GLY A 118 -17.65 -6.45 4.18
C GLY A 118 -16.19 -6.01 4.00
N ALA A 119 -15.53 -5.52 5.06
CA ALA A 119 -14.12 -5.17 5.00
C ALA A 119 -13.25 -6.39 4.60
N TYR A 120 -13.52 -7.55 5.17
CA TYR A 120 -12.87 -8.81 4.81
C TYR A 120 -13.06 -9.13 3.32
N ASP A 121 -14.30 -9.05 2.82
CA ASP A 121 -14.65 -9.38 1.44
C ASP A 121 -14.01 -8.43 0.43
N GLU A 122 -14.04 -7.12 0.71
CA GLU A 122 -13.42 -6.10 -0.14
C GLU A 122 -11.90 -6.25 -0.17
N ILE A 123 -11.26 -6.49 0.98
CA ILE A 123 -9.82 -6.80 1.04
C ILE A 123 -9.53 -8.08 0.25
N ASN A 124 -10.37 -9.10 0.36
CA ASN A 124 -10.23 -10.34 -0.39
C ASN A 124 -10.36 -10.10 -1.90
N GLY A 125 -11.28 -9.22 -2.32
CA GLY A 125 -11.48 -8.74 -3.68
C GLY A 125 -10.43 -7.73 -4.16
N ARG A 126 -9.47 -7.35 -3.29
CA ARG A 126 -8.40 -6.37 -3.54
C ARG A 126 -8.89 -4.91 -3.68
N ASP A 127 -10.12 -4.60 -3.30
CA ASP A 127 -10.58 -3.22 -3.10
C ASP A 127 -10.20 -2.74 -1.69
N TYR A 128 -8.92 -2.43 -1.53
CA TYR A 128 -8.34 -1.97 -0.26
C TYR A 128 -8.96 -0.67 0.25
N ALA A 129 -9.40 0.21 -0.66
CA ALA A 129 -10.03 1.46 -0.30
C ALA A 129 -11.43 1.22 0.28
N ALA A 130 -12.24 0.33 -0.34
CA ALA A 130 -13.52 -0.08 0.20
C ALA A 130 -13.35 -0.82 1.54
N GLY A 131 -12.41 -1.76 1.61
CA GLY A 131 -12.14 -2.51 2.84
C GLY A 131 -11.81 -1.60 4.03
N LYS A 132 -10.95 -0.60 3.82
CA LYS A 132 -10.61 0.40 4.84
C LYS A 132 -11.82 1.24 5.27
N ARG A 133 -12.67 1.67 4.32
CA ARG A 133 -13.89 2.43 4.65
C ARG A 133 -14.83 1.59 5.52
N MET A 134 -15.03 0.32 5.18
CA MET A 134 -15.90 -0.56 5.94
C MET A 134 -15.35 -0.88 7.34
N ALA A 135 -14.04 -1.09 7.49
CA ALA A 135 -13.43 -1.24 8.82
C ALA A 135 -13.61 0.02 9.69
N ALA A 136 -13.46 1.21 9.10
CA ALA A 136 -13.69 2.47 9.80
C ALA A 136 -15.17 2.68 10.18
N GLU A 137 -16.09 2.27 9.30
CA GLU A 137 -17.53 2.27 9.56
C GLU A 137 -17.88 1.36 10.74
N ALA A 138 -17.35 0.14 10.76
CA ALA A 138 -17.56 -0.80 11.87
C ALA A 138 -17.12 -0.21 13.22
N ALA A 139 -15.93 0.40 13.28
CA ALA A 139 -15.45 1.09 14.47
C ALA A 139 -16.33 2.29 14.87
N SER A 140 -16.89 3.00 13.90
CA SER A 140 -17.82 4.10 14.18
C SER A 140 -19.14 3.61 14.74
N LEU A 141 -19.69 2.52 14.19
CA LEU A 141 -20.92 1.90 14.67
C LEU A 141 -20.76 1.37 16.10
N ALA A 142 -19.63 0.73 16.40
CA ALA A 142 -19.33 0.23 17.74
C ALA A 142 -19.27 1.37 18.78
N ARG A 143 -18.58 2.50 18.49
CA ARG A 143 -18.52 3.66 19.39
C ARG A 143 -19.88 4.32 19.64
N ARG A 144 -20.79 4.31 18.66
CA ARG A 144 -22.14 4.89 18.82
C ARG A 144 -22.95 4.21 19.92
N CYS A 145 -22.60 2.98 20.32
CA CYS A 145 -23.24 2.34 21.48
C CYS A 145 -22.99 3.14 22.78
N ASP A 146 -21.79 3.64 23.00
CA ASP A 146 -21.47 4.42 24.20
C ASP A 146 -22.20 5.77 24.18
N GLU A 147 -22.36 6.37 23.00
CA GLU A 147 -23.16 7.58 22.79
C GLU A 147 -24.63 7.34 23.14
N VAL A 148 -25.22 6.20 22.73
CA VAL A 148 -26.60 5.83 23.07
C VAL A 148 -26.81 5.73 24.59
N PHE A 149 -25.84 5.18 25.32
CA PHE A 149 -25.91 5.11 26.78
C PHE A 149 -25.77 6.50 27.43
N ALA A 150 -24.86 7.32 26.93
CA ALA A 150 -24.66 8.69 27.40
C ALA A 150 -25.91 9.57 27.19
N GLU A 151 -26.53 9.51 26.00
CA GLU A 151 -27.77 10.22 25.67
C GLU A 151 -28.95 9.80 26.54
N ALA A 152 -28.99 8.53 26.96
CA ALA A 152 -29.98 8.00 27.90
C ALA A 152 -29.71 8.42 29.37
N GLY A 153 -28.62 9.12 29.64
CA GLY A 153 -28.17 9.47 30.99
C GLY A 153 -27.84 8.23 31.83
N LEU A 154 -27.42 7.15 31.17
CA LEU A 154 -27.02 5.90 31.82
C LEU A 154 -25.52 5.92 32.13
N GLN A 155 -25.10 5.05 33.05
CA GLN A 155 -23.68 4.75 33.24
C GLN A 155 -23.07 4.13 31.96
N GLN A 156 -21.75 3.98 31.93
CA GLN A 156 -21.05 3.40 30.78
C GLN A 156 -21.68 2.07 30.34
N SER A 157 -21.72 1.86 29.03
CA SER A 157 -22.26 0.64 28.45
C SER A 157 -21.52 -0.58 28.99
N PRO A 158 -22.22 -1.67 29.36
CA PRO A 158 -21.56 -2.94 29.68
C PRO A 158 -20.79 -3.52 28.48
N LEU A 159 -21.03 -2.98 27.27
CA LEU A 159 -20.37 -3.38 26.03
C LEU A 159 -19.20 -2.45 25.64
N ALA A 160 -18.84 -1.46 26.46
CA ALA A 160 -17.81 -0.47 26.12
C ALA A 160 -16.46 -1.10 25.71
N ARG A 161 -16.11 -2.25 26.31
CA ARG A 161 -14.92 -3.03 25.94
C ARG A 161 -14.87 -3.44 24.46
N HIS A 162 -16.03 -3.78 23.88
CA HIS A 162 -16.15 -4.15 22.47
C HIS A 162 -15.99 -2.93 21.57
N GLY A 163 -16.48 -1.77 22.03
CA GLY A 163 -16.28 -0.50 21.35
C GLY A 163 -14.80 -0.18 21.22
N GLU A 164 -14.07 -0.20 22.33
CA GLU A 164 -12.62 0.03 22.35
C GLU A 164 -11.84 -0.97 21.49
N TYR A 165 -12.20 -2.27 21.58
CA TYR A 165 -11.58 -3.31 20.78
C TYR A 165 -11.81 -3.09 19.28
N ALA A 166 -13.05 -2.85 18.86
CA ALA A 166 -13.45 -2.60 17.48
C ALA A 166 -12.66 -1.42 16.87
N VAL A 167 -12.45 -0.34 17.64
CA VAL A 167 -11.61 0.79 17.17
C VAL A 167 -10.16 0.37 16.94
N ARG A 168 -9.57 -0.34 17.91
CA ARG A 168 -8.17 -0.75 17.82
C ARG A 168 -7.94 -1.75 16.69
N ILE A 169 -8.80 -2.75 16.54
CA ILE A 169 -8.66 -3.75 15.48
C ILE A 169 -8.97 -3.18 14.09
N ALA A 170 -9.91 -2.23 13.98
CA ALA A 170 -10.14 -1.50 12.72
C ALA A 170 -8.94 -0.66 12.31
N ALA A 171 -8.25 -0.01 13.27
CA ALA A 171 -7.02 0.73 13.00
C ALA A 171 -5.91 -0.19 12.50
N VAL A 172 -5.73 -1.36 13.13
CA VAL A 172 -4.80 -2.40 12.67
C VAL A 172 -5.15 -2.86 11.24
N CYS A 173 -6.41 -3.22 10.99
CA CYS A 173 -6.89 -3.64 9.68
C CYS A 173 -6.62 -2.58 8.59
N ALA A 174 -6.97 -1.32 8.86
CA ALA A 174 -6.77 -0.20 7.95
C ALA A 174 -5.28 0.06 7.67
N ALA A 175 -4.43 0.05 8.69
CA ALA A 175 -3.00 0.29 8.53
C ALA A 175 -2.34 -0.83 7.73
N ILE A 176 -2.64 -2.10 8.03
CA ILE A 176 -2.10 -3.24 7.27
C ILE A 176 -2.59 -3.17 5.81
N THR A 177 -3.85 -2.76 5.59
CA THR A 177 -4.41 -2.54 4.25
C THR A 177 -3.68 -1.41 3.50
N ASP A 178 -3.36 -0.31 4.18
CA ASP A 178 -2.59 0.79 3.60
C ASP A 178 -1.18 0.34 3.21
N LEU A 179 -0.50 -0.50 4.01
CA LEU A 179 0.83 -1.05 3.63
C LEU A 179 0.78 -1.78 2.28
N ILE A 180 -0.29 -2.53 2.02
CA ILE A 180 -0.46 -3.25 0.75
C ILE A 180 -0.67 -2.26 -0.40
N ASN A 181 -1.51 -1.24 -0.18
CA ASN A 181 -1.79 -0.23 -1.19
C ASN A 181 -0.52 0.56 -1.56
N TRP A 182 0.26 0.99 -0.57
CA TRP A 182 1.49 1.74 -0.78
C TRP A 182 2.58 0.92 -1.47
N ALA A 183 2.74 -0.36 -1.11
CA ALA A 183 3.66 -1.27 -1.80
C ALA A 183 3.31 -1.39 -3.29
N ARG A 184 2.02 -1.52 -3.63
CA ARG A 184 1.57 -1.59 -5.03
C ARG A 184 1.83 -0.30 -5.81
N ILE A 185 1.62 0.86 -5.21
CA ILE A 185 1.91 2.14 -5.87
C ILE A 185 3.43 2.28 -6.09
N ALA A 186 4.24 1.89 -5.12
CA ALA A 186 5.69 1.91 -5.24
C ALA A 186 6.20 0.96 -6.36
N THR A 187 5.66 -0.25 -6.46
CA THR A 187 5.94 -1.21 -7.54
C THR A 187 5.47 -0.72 -8.92
N ALA A 188 4.30 -0.10 -9.01
CA ALA A 188 3.85 0.49 -10.27
C ALA A 188 4.81 1.60 -10.73
N THR A 189 5.35 2.36 -9.77
CA THR A 189 6.31 3.44 -10.01
C THR A 189 7.66 2.88 -10.52
N THR A 190 8.21 1.83 -9.92
CA THR A 190 9.45 1.14 -10.38
C THR A 190 9.29 0.48 -11.77
N LEU A 191 8.11 -0.04 -12.10
CA LEU A 191 7.84 -0.59 -13.43
C LEU A 191 7.83 0.48 -14.54
N THR A 192 7.21 1.64 -14.29
CA THR A 192 7.26 2.77 -15.26
C THR A 192 8.69 3.26 -15.51
N PHE A 193 9.55 3.10 -14.52
CA PHE A 193 10.96 3.45 -14.59
C PHE A 193 11.79 2.52 -15.44
N GLY A 194 11.61 1.20 -15.27
CA GLY A 194 12.26 0.19 -16.12
C GLY A 194 11.98 0.46 -17.59
N GLY A 195 10.72 0.72 -17.94
CA GLY A 195 10.33 1.06 -19.31
C GLY A 195 10.99 2.35 -19.84
N ASN A 196 11.20 3.37 -18.99
CA ASN A 196 11.94 4.57 -19.39
C ASN A 196 13.43 4.27 -19.67
N ALA A 197 14.05 3.42 -18.86
CA ALA A 197 15.44 3.01 -19.04
C ALA A 197 15.63 2.16 -20.30
N GLU A 198 14.72 1.22 -20.58
CA GLU A 198 14.70 0.43 -21.81
C GLU A 198 14.59 1.31 -23.06
N ASN A 199 13.67 2.28 -23.05
CA ASN A 199 13.52 3.23 -24.14
C ASN A 199 14.80 4.06 -24.36
N ALA A 200 15.44 4.51 -23.27
CA ALA A 200 16.72 5.22 -23.38
C ALA A 200 17.82 4.32 -23.98
N VAL A 201 17.92 3.04 -23.58
CA VAL A 201 18.86 2.09 -24.16
C VAL A 201 18.61 1.89 -25.66
N TYR A 202 17.34 1.82 -26.06
CA TYR A 202 16.95 1.72 -27.47
C TYR A 202 17.38 2.96 -28.26
N ASP A 203 17.06 4.16 -27.78
CA ASP A 203 17.41 5.42 -28.44
C ASP A 203 18.92 5.62 -28.54
N ILE A 204 19.67 5.26 -27.49
CA ILE A 204 21.14 5.26 -27.51
C ILE A 204 21.66 4.32 -28.59
N LYS A 205 21.09 3.12 -28.73
CA LYS A 205 21.50 2.14 -29.75
C LYS A 205 21.29 2.70 -31.17
N VAL A 206 20.19 3.41 -31.40
CA VAL A 206 19.92 4.10 -32.67
C VAL A 206 20.96 5.19 -32.93
N MET A 207 21.24 6.05 -31.93
CA MET A 207 22.23 7.13 -32.05
C MET A 207 23.65 6.61 -32.31
N LEU A 208 24.04 5.51 -31.66
CA LEU A 208 25.34 4.86 -31.88
C LEU A 208 25.56 4.46 -33.34
N GLY A 209 24.51 4.27 -34.15
CA GLY A 209 24.67 3.99 -35.59
C GLY A 209 25.25 5.16 -36.39
N SER A 210 25.12 6.41 -35.91
CA SER A 210 25.43 7.62 -36.68
C SER A 210 26.49 8.54 -36.06
N LYS A 211 26.97 8.23 -34.85
CA LYS A 211 27.95 9.05 -34.10
C LYS A 211 29.35 8.43 -34.10
N ALA A 212 30.36 9.29 -34.03
CA ALA A 212 31.78 8.94 -33.97
C ALA A 212 32.52 9.70 -32.86
N GLY A 213 33.77 9.31 -32.60
CA GLY A 213 34.66 9.99 -31.65
C GLY A 213 34.14 10.01 -30.21
N ALA A 214 34.42 11.12 -29.51
CA ALA A 214 34.08 11.29 -28.09
C ALA A 214 32.57 11.15 -27.82
N THR A 215 31.71 11.65 -28.71
CA THR A 215 30.25 11.51 -28.60
C THR A 215 29.80 10.05 -28.65
N ARG A 216 30.40 9.23 -29.52
CA ARG A 216 30.10 7.80 -29.60
C ARG A 216 30.52 7.07 -28.31
N ALA A 217 31.69 7.42 -27.77
CA ALA A 217 32.19 6.85 -26.54
C ALA A 217 31.28 7.19 -25.34
N ALA A 218 30.86 8.45 -25.22
CA ALA A 218 29.93 8.90 -24.19
C ALA A 218 28.57 8.20 -24.30
N LEU A 219 28.00 8.08 -25.52
CA LEU A 219 26.76 7.34 -25.74
C LEU A 219 26.88 5.85 -25.38
N ALA A 220 28.00 5.20 -25.71
CA ALA A 220 28.23 3.80 -25.35
C ALA A 220 28.36 3.61 -23.83
N GLN A 221 28.94 4.58 -23.13
CA GLN A 221 28.99 4.58 -21.66
C GLN A 221 27.61 4.79 -21.05
N CYS A 222 26.85 5.77 -21.55
CA CYS A 222 25.45 5.98 -21.17
C CYS A 222 24.59 4.73 -21.37
N GLN A 223 24.81 3.96 -22.44
CA GLN A 223 24.08 2.71 -22.66
C GLN A 223 24.29 1.72 -21.51
N LYS A 224 25.52 1.61 -21.00
CA LYS A 224 25.85 0.73 -19.87
C LYS A 224 25.21 1.25 -18.58
N LEU A 225 25.27 2.56 -18.36
CA LEU A 225 24.66 3.20 -17.19
C LEU A 225 23.14 2.99 -17.17
N TYR A 226 22.46 3.19 -18.29
CA TYR A 226 21.01 2.97 -18.37
C TYR A 226 20.59 1.49 -18.22
N ARG A 227 21.44 0.54 -18.61
CA ARG A 227 21.23 -0.87 -18.23
C ARG A 227 21.41 -1.11 -16.73
N ALA A 228 22.39 -0.48 -16.10
CA ALA A 228 22.55 -0.55 -14.64
C ALA A 228 21.37 0.12 -13.91
N VAL A 229 20.79 1.18 -14.49
CA VAL A 229 19.55 1.80 -14.00
C VAL A 229 18.38 0.80 -14.01
N GLU A 230 18.23 0.04 -15.09
CA GLU A 230 17.20 -1.02 -15.20
C GLU A 230 17.35 -2.06 -14.08
N PHE A 231 18.57 -2.57 -13.86
CA PHE A 231 18.85 -3.52 -12.77
C PHE A 231 18.59 -2.92 -11.38
N ALA A 232 19.04 -1.68 -11.13
CA ALA A 232 18.82 -1.01 -9.86
C ALA A 232 17.33 -0.82 -9.57
N PHE A 233 16.49 -0.59 -10.58
CA PHE A 233 15.04 -0.50 -10.38
C PHE A 233 14.37 -1.86 -10.18
N ALA A 234 14.83 -2.91 -10.85
CA ALA A 234 14.35 -4.27 -10.59
C ALA A 234 14.67 -4.68 -9.14
N GLU A 235 15.89 -4.43 -8.67
CA GLU A 235 16.27 -4.65 -7.27
C GLU A 235 15.48 -3.76 -6.31
N ALA A 236 15.22 -2.50 -6.67
CA ALA A 236 14.34 -1.65 -5.87
C ALA A 236 12.93 -2.23 -5.75
N ASP A 237 12.39 -2.78 -6.83
CA ASP A 237 11.08 -3.42 -6.85
C ASP A 237 11.04 -4.67 -5.97
N ASP A 238 12.06 -5.52 -6.06
CA ASP A 238 12.21 -6.70 -5.21
C ASP A 238 12.29 -6.31 -3.73
N GLU A 239 13.09 -5.31 -3.38
CA GLU A 239 13.24 -4.83 -2.00
C GLU A 239 11.95 -4.17 -1.47
N ILE A 240 11.25 -3.38 -2.30
CA ILE A 240 9.96 -2.77 -1.96
C ILE A 240 8.89 -3.86 -1.76
N THR A 241 8.87 -4.86 -2.62
CA THR A 241 7.98 -6.03 -2.52
C THR A 241 8.29 -6.84 -1.26
N ALA A 242 9.58 -6.98 -0.92
CA ALA A 242 10.07 -7.58 0.32
C ALA A 242 9.92 -6.65 1.55
N ARG A 243 9.35 -5.46 1.39
CA ARG A 243 9.11 -4.44 2.44
C ARG A 243 10.38 -3.90 3.09
N ASN A 244 11.52 -4.07 2.44
CA ASN A 244 12.76 -3.43 2.81
C ASN A 244 12.83 -2.03 2.20
N TYR A 245 11.92 -1.15 2.63
CA TYR A 245 11.76 0.20 2.05
C TYR A 245 13.04 1.05 2.14
N ALA A 246 13.91 0.78 3.13
CA ALA A 246 15.20 1.43 3.23
C ALA A 246 16.16 1.00 2.10
N ALA A 247 16.26 -0.32 1.82
CA ALA A 247 17.07 -0.82 0.72
C ALA A 247 16.48 -0.45 -0.64
N GLY A 248 15.16 -0.58 -0.81
CA GLY A 248 14.48 -0.16 -2.04
C GLY A 248 14.72 1.32 -2.34
N LYS A 249 14.65 2.19 -1.32
CA LYS A 249 15.00 3.62 -1.47
C LYS A 249 16.48 3.82 -1.85
N ALA A 250 17.40 3.05 -1.27
CA ALA A 250 18.82 3.12 -1.63
C ALA A 250 19.04 2.75 -3.11
N LYS A 251 18.31 1.75 -3.61
CA LYS A 251 18.36 1.32 -5.01
C LYS A 251 17.77 2.34 -5.97
N VAL A 252 16.67 3.00 -5.60
CA VAL A 252 16.14 4.16 -6.36
C VAL A 252 17.16 5.30 -6.41
N ALA A 253 17.86 5.59 -5.31
CA ALA A 253 18.91 6.60 -5.29
C ALA A 253 20.14 6.23 -6.14
N GLU A 254 20.52 4.94 -6.15
CA GLU A 254 21.56 4.40 -7.03
C GLU A 254 21.20 4.64 -8.52
N ALA A 255 19.97 4.33 -8.91
CA ALA A 255 19.48 4.56 -10.27
C ALA A 255 19.52 6.04 -10.71
N VAL A 256 19.17 6.98 -9.80
CA VAL A 256 19.27 8.42 -10.06
C VAL A 256 20.73 8.84 -10.24
N SER A 257 21.64 8.33 -9.39
CA SER A 257 23.07 8.60 -9.51
C SER A 257 23.63 8.13 -10.86
N LEU A 258 23.27 6.93 -11.30
CA LEU A 258 23.68 6.40 -12.62
C LEU A 258 23.16 7.25 -13.78
N THR A 259 21.93 7.76 -13.67
CA THR A 259 21.34 8.68 -14.67
C THR A 259 22.14 9.99 -14.74
N HIS A 260 22.46 10.60 -13.60
CA HIS A 260 23.29 11.81 -13.55
C HIS A 260 24.73 11.60 -14.04
N GLN A 261 25.30 10.41 -13.83
CA GLN A 261 26.61 10.07 -14.38
C GLN A 261 26.59 10.08 -15.91
N CYS A 262 25.52 9.59 -16.54
CA CYS A 262 25.38 9.63 -17.99
C CYS A 262 25.27 11.08 -18.51
N ASP A 263 24.45 11.92 -17.88
CA ASP A 263 24.35 13.33 -18.26
C ASP A 263 25.71 14.04 -18.14
N GLY A 264 26.43 13.81 -17.04
CA GLY A 264 27.77 14.36 -16.84
C GLY A 264 28.80 13.88 -17.87
N ASP A 265 28.70 12.64 -18.36
CA ASP A 265 29.59 12.12 -19.40
C ASP A 265 29.25 12.70 -20.79
N LEU A 266 27.97 12.98 -21.07
CA LEU A 266 27.54 13.69 -22.28
C LEU A 266 28.00 15.16 -22.27
N ASP A 267 27.91 15.83 -21.12
CA ASP A 267 28.40 17.20 -20.93
C ASP A 267 29.90 17.31 -21.16
N LYS A 268 30.71 16.39 -20.61
CA LYS A 268 32.17 16.31 -20.86
C LYS A 268 32.50 16.09 -22.33
N ALA A 269 31.63 15.41 -23.07
CA ALA A 269 31.78 15.19 -24.51
C ALA A 269 31.23 16.36 -25.35
N SER A 270 30.84 17.48 -24.72
CA SER A 270 30.26 18.67 -25.34
C SER A 270 28.99 18.38 -26.16
N VAL A 271 28.20 17.38 -25.73
CA VAL A 271 26.94 17.01 -26.38
C VAL A 271 25.80 17.82 -25.77
N LEU A 272 25.61 19.05 -26.28
CA LEU A 272 24.56 19.96 -25.82
C LEU A 272 23.57 20.32 -26.95
N PRO A 273 22.25 20.25 -26.71
CA PRO A 273 21.60 19.69 -25.51
C PRO A 273 21.72 18.16 -25.44
N SER A 274 21.68 17.59 -24.21
CA SER A 274 21.71 16.14 -24.03
C SER A 274 20.53 15.48 -24.77
N PRO A 275 20.77 14.50 -25.65
CA PRO A 275 19.70 13.77 -26.34
C PRO A 275 18.87 12.91 -25.37
N LEU A 276 19.33 12.72 -24.14
CA LEU A 276 18.66 11.92 -23.10
C LEU A 276 18.02 12.79 -22.03
N ALA A 277 18.01 14.11 -22.17
CA ALA A 277 17.49 15.04 -21.16
C ALA A 277 16.05 14.71 -20.74
N GLN A 278 15.20 14.25 -21.66
CA GLN A 278 13.84 13.81 -21.36
C GLN A 278 13.82 12.54 -20.50
N HIS A 279 14.62 11.53 -20.85
CA HIS A 279 14.73 10.29 -20.08
C HIS A 279 15.29 10.56 -18.68
N SER A 280 16.34 11.38 -18.57
CA SER A 280 16.92 11.77 -17.29
C SER A 280 15.94 12.53 -16.41
N SER A 281 15.28 13.56 -16.96
CA SER A 281 14.25 14.32 -16.23
C SER A 281 13.09 13.43 -15.79
N TYR A 282 12.64 12.49 -16.61
CA TYR A 282 11.58 11.57 -16.23
C TYR A 282 12.03 10.66 -15.10
N SER A 283 13.24 10.09 -15.21
CA SER A 283 13.81 9.25 -14.16
C SER A 283 13.90 9.98 -12.81
N VAL A 284 14.39 11.22 -12.78
CA VAL A 284 14.46 11.98 -11.53
C VAL A 284 13.07 12.21 -10.92
N LYS A 285 12.08 12.58 -11.73
CA LYS A 285 10.71 12.84 -11.23
C LYS A 285 10.08 11.61 -10.60
N ILE A 286 10.18 10.46 -11.27
CA ILE A 286 9.58 9.24 -10.77
C ILE A 286 10.36 8.77 -9.50
N ALA A 287 11.65 9.09 -9.36
CA ALA A 287 12.46 8.68 -8.19
C ALA A 287 12.06 9.48 -6.96
N VAL A 288 11.76 10.77 -7.16
CA VAL A 288 11.19 11.65 -6.13
C VAL A 288 9.84 11.10 -5.68
N ILE A 289 8.97 10.68 -6.61
CA ILE A 289 7.67 10.08 -6.29
C ILE A 289 7.86 8.78 -5.50
N CYS A 290 8.69 7.85 -5.97
CA CYS A 290 8.97 6.59 -5.29
C CYS A 290 9.58 6.82 -3.89
N THR A 291 10.49 7.79 -3.76
CA THR A 291 11.08 8.18 -2.47
C THR A 291 10.06 8.79 -1.52
N ALA A 292 9.16 9.65 -2.04
CA ALA A 292 8.10 10.24 -1.25
C ALA A 292 7.14 9.14 -0.73
N ILE A 293 6.71 8.23 -1.60
CA ILE A 293 5.87 7.09 -1.24
C ILE A 293 6.56 6.23 -0.19
N THR A 294 7.82 5.82 -0.41
CA THR A 294 8.55 4.96 0.54
C THR A 294 8.83 5.64 1.88
N ASN A 295 8.93 6.97 1.93
CA ASN A 295 9.03 7.70 3.20
C ASN A 295 7.70 7.78 3.96
N LEU A 296 6.54 7.67 3.29
CA LEU A 296 5.23 7.58 3.95
C LEU A 296 5.03 6.23 4.63
N ILE A 297 5.89 5.24 4.36
CA ILE A 297 5.82 3.89 4.93
C ILE A 297 6.74 3.75 6.17
N LYS A 298 7.46 4.81 6.56
CA LYS A 298 8.41 4.80 7.68
C LYS A 298 7.81 5.24 9.01
#